data_AF-A0A3N5P1C8-F1
#
_entry.id   AF-A0A3N5P1C8-F1
#
_cell.length_a   1.000
_cell.length_b   1.000
_cell.length_c   1.000
_cell.angle_alpha   90.00
_cell.angle_beta   90.00
_cell.angle_gamma   90.00
#
_symmetry.space_group_name_H-M   'P 1'
#
loop_
_entity.id
_entity.type
_entity.pdbx_description
1 polymer ?
#
loop_
_entity_poly.entity_id
_entity_poly.type
_entity_poly.pdbx_seq_one_letter_code
_entity_poly.pdbx_strand_id
1 'polypeptide(L)'
;MHSAPYTAMGQAHRECLARYGELVGRTAESLRQDSLVLDAAQAPYSPLGVVYGFSADLFANMVLNTLGSPSARDLSLEDLFNGRERLEEKRTQANEWERLPKREGEPDAFEHSTGWTAQMYARLAEALEVRAARPAEAIASTVRKARIYVVPRGVTIDSLSDGTLPAGIVSAQEHCLTSDVTRARATGTTVLPADRLIADRAEGRLLACAYSEGAWFGVSKIPLTLCTSQGKDALMTDVPSAVIDVLRLVCPALLVVIREDGRPAT
;
A
#
# COMPACT_ATOMS: atom_id res chain seq x y z
N MET A 1 5.57 -8.67 -24.83
CA MET A 1 6.67 -8.02 -24.07
C MET A 1 7.18 -9.01 -23.04
N HIS A 2 8.45 -9.39 -23.11
CA HIS A 2 9.07 -10.17 -22.03
C HIS A 2 9.48 -9.18 -20.94
N SER A 3 8.82 -9.20 -19.78
CA SER A 3 9.26 -8.38 -18.65
C SER A 3 10.67 -8.84 -18.24
N ALA A 4 11.56 -7.91 -17.93
CA ALA A 4 12.85 -8.26 -17.35
C ALA A 4 12.62 -9.14 -16.10
N PRO A 5 13.36 -10.25 -15.93
CA PRO A 5 13.23 -11.10 -14.76
C PRO A 5 13.56 -10.29 -13.50
N TYR A 6 12.84 -10.57 -12.41
CA TYR A 6 13.12 -9.96 -11.11
C TYR A 6 14.57 -10.23 -10.69
N THR A 7 15.18 -9.27 -9.98
CA THR A 7 16.46 -9.52 -9.29
C THR A 7 16.29 -10.62 -8.26
N ALA A 8 17.38 -11.23 -7.79
CA ALA A 8 17.34 -12.24 -6.73
C ALA A 8 16.60 -11.71 -5.47
N MET A 9 16.84 -10.45 -5.10
CA MET A 9 16.12 -9.79 -4.01
C MET A 9 14.62 -9.63 -4.32
N GLY A 10 14.27 -9.24 -5.54
CA GLY A 10 12.87 -9.13 -5.97
C GLY A 10 12.14 -10.47 -5.93
N GLN A 11 12.83 -11.56 -6.29
CA GLN A 11 12.28 -12.91 -6.20
C GLN A 11 12.07 -13.34 -4.74
N ALA A 12 13.03 -13.08 -3.84
CA ALA A 12 12.89 -13.35 -2.42
C ALA A 12 11.71 -12.59 -1.79
N HIS A 13 11.52 -11.31 -2.15
CA HIS A 13 10.36 -10.54 -1.70
C HIS A 13 9.03 -11.14 -2.19
N ARG A 14 8.98 -11.62 -3.45
CA ARG A 14 7.76 -12.27 -3.99
C ARG A 14 7.43 -13.56 -3.25
N GLU A 15 8.44 -14.37 -2.96
CA GLU A 15 8.27 -15.61 -2.19
C GLU A 15 7.80 -15.34 -0.76
N CYS A 16 8.35 -14.30 -0.12
CA CYS A 16 7.91 -13.83 1.18
C CYS A 16 6.42 -13.41 1.16
N LEU A 17 6.01 -12.61 0.16
CA LEU A 17 4.61 -12.21 -0.01
C LEU A 17 3.67 -13.40 -0.26
N ALA A 18 4.11 -14.41 -1.02
CA ALA A 18 3.31 -15.61 -1.27
C ALA A 18 3.10 -16.42 0.03
N ARG A 19 4.19 -16.69 0.77
CA ARG A 19 4.13 -17.37 2.08
C ARG A 19 3.24 -16.65 3.07
N TYR A 20 3.27 -15.32 3.04
CA TYR A 20 2.40 -14.49 3.85
C TYR A 20 0.92 -14.71 3.50
N GLY A 21 0.55 -14.65 2.22
CA GLY A 21 -0.84 -14.91 1.79
C GLY A 21 -1.37 -16.28 2.24
N GLU A 22 -0.50 -17.30 2.23
CA GLU A 22 -0.81 -18.63 2.78
C GLU A 22 -0.98 -18.61 4.30
N LEU A 23 -0.12 -17.90 5.04
CA LEU A 23 -0.23 -17.72 6.48
C LEU A 23 -1.53 -17.02 6.88
N VAL A 24 -1.91 -15.93 6.20
CA VAL A 24 -3.21 -15.27 6.41
C VAL A 24 -4.35 -16.26 6.22
N GLY A 25 -4.30 -17.07 5.16
CA GLY A 25 -5.31 -18.09 4.88
C GLY A 25 -5.44 -19.12 5.99
N ARG A 26 -4.32 -19.65 6.48
CA ARG A 26 -4.29 -20.67 7.54
C ARG A 26 -4.73 -20.15 8.91
N THR A 27 -4.51 -18.87 9.18
CA THR A 27 -4.75 -18.25 10.50
C THR A 27 -6.00 -17.38 10.55
N ALA A 28 -6.74 -17.26 9.44
CA ALA A 28 -7.89 -16.37 9.33
C ALA A 28 -8.93 -16.56 10.43
N GLU A 29 -9.25 -17.79 10.82
CA GLU A 29 -10.20 -18.06 11.91
C GLU A 29 -9.66 -17.61 13.28
N SER A 30 -8.38 -17.87 13.57
CA SER A 30 -7.76 -17.38 14.81
C SER A 30 -7.75 -15.86 14.86
N LEU A 31 -7.31 -15.20 13.79
CA LEU A 31 -7.29 -13.75 13.66
C LEU A 31 -8.70 -13.14 13.78
N ARG A 32 -9.71 -13.81 13.24
CA ARG A 32 -11.11 -13.40 13.37
C ARG A 32 -11.55 -13.43 14.83
N GLN A 33 -11.27 -14.51 15.55
CA GLN A 33 -11.61 -14.62 16.98
C GLN A 33 -10.88 -13.58 17.82
N ASP A 34 -9.61 -13.31 17.50
CA ASP A 34 -8.83 -12.28 18.17
C ASP A 34 -9.35 -10.88 17.86
N SER A 35 -9.84 -10.66 16.63
CA SER A 35 -10.48 -9.39 16.29
C SER A 35 -11.66 -9.11 17.22
N LEU A 36 -12.55 -10.07 17.50
CA LEU A 36 -13.77 -9.87 18.31
C LEU A 36 -13.51 -9.35 19.74
N VAL A 37 -12.31 -9.56 20.29
CA VAL A 37 -11.94 -9.12 21.64
C VAL A 37 -11.15 -7.81 21.66
N LEU A 38 -10.79 -7.27 20.49
CA LEU A 38 -10.07 -6.01 20.35
C LEU A 38 -11.06 -4.83 20.20
N ASP A 39 -11.07 -3.94 21.20
CA ASP A 39 -11.88 -2.71 21.13
C ASP A 39 -11.13 -1.59 20.37
N ALA A 40 -11.51 -1.37 19.12
CA ALA A 40 -10.96 -0.32 18.27
C ALA A 40 -11.20 1.11 18.79
N ALA A 41 -12.23 1.30 19.63
CA ALA A 41 -12.70 2.60 20.07
C ALA A 41 -12.12 3.03 21.43
N GLN A 42 -11.55 2.11 22.22
CA GLN A 42 -11.00 2.41 23.55
C GLN A 42 -9.63 1.79 23.86
N ALA A 43 -9.09 0.91 23.02
CA ALA A 43 -7.77 0.34 23.28
C ALA A 43 -6.64 1.26 22.76
N PRO A 44 -5.58 1.51 23.56
CA PRO A 44 -4.35 2.17 23.09
C PRO A 44 -3.58 1.33 22.06
N TYR A 45 -4.01 0.08 21.82
CA TYR A 45 -3.58 -0.74 20.70
C TYR A 45 -4.66 -0.64 19.61
N SER A 46 -4.47 0.35 18.73
CA SER A 46 -5.37 0.55 17.60
C SER A 46 -5.35 -0.70 16.71
N PRO A 47 -6.49 -1.27 16.32
CA PRO A 47 -6.55 -2.39 15.39
C PRO A 47 -6.11 -2.04 13.96
N LEU A 48 -5.73 -0.78 13.71
CA LEU A 48 -4.84 -0.46 12.60
C LEU A 48 -3.51 -1.21 12.71
N GLY A 49 -3.03 -1.55 13.89
CA GLY A 49 -1.95 -2.53 14.11
C GLY A 49 -2.24 -3.92 13.56
N VAL A 50 -3.46 -4.25 13.14
CA VAL A 50 -3.79 -5.54 12.50
C VAL A 50 -4.07 -5.40 11.00
N VAL A 51 -4.23 -4.18 10.46
CA VAL A 51 -4.34 -3.95 8.99
C VAL A 51 -3.06 -3.33 8.45
N TYR A 52 -2.69 -2.22 9.09
CA TYR A 52 -1.44 -1.53 8.94
C TYR A 52 -0.32 -2.30 9.61
N GLY A 53 -0.49 -2.77 10.86
CA GLY A 53 0.52 -3.61 11.50
C GLY A 53 0.63 -4.99 10.85
N PHE A 54 -0.34 -5.55 10.14
CA PHE A 54 -0.04 -6.80 9.42
C PHE A 54 0.96 -6.63 8.26
N SER A 55 0.90 -5.49 7.54
CA SER A 55 1.86 -5.15 6.49
C SER A 55 3.10 -4.43 7.03
N ALA A 56 2.94 -3.60 8.06
CA ALA A 56 3.99 -2.89 8.75
C ALA A 56 4.78 -3.82 9.67
N ASP A 57 4.17 -4.83 10.31
CA ASP A 57 4.82 -5.93 11.05
C ASP A 57 5.56 -6.85 10.09
N LEU A 58 5.09 -7.05 8.86
CA LEU A 58 5.84 -7.76 7.82
C LEU A 58 7.11 -6.99 7.45
N PHE A 59 6.97 -5.69 7.14
CA PHE A 59 8.12 -4.82 6.93
C PHE A 59 8.96 -4.65 8.21
N ALA A 60 8.38 -4.73 9.40
CA ALA A 60 9.03 -4.68 10.72
C ALA A 60 9.90 -5.88 10.94
N ASN A 61 9.34 -7.06 10.72
CA ASN A 61 10.06 -8.30 10.90
C ASN A 61 11.18 -8.36 9.86
N MET A 62 10.94 -7.94 8.61
CA MET A 62 11.99 -7.85 7.59
C MET A 62 13.07 -6.81 7.93
N VAL A 63 12.69 -5.59 8.32
CA VAL A 63 13.61 -4.47 8.58
C VAL A 63 14.32 -4.63 9.92
N LEU A 64 13.62 -4.92 11.02
CA LEU A 64 14.21 -5.08 12.35
C LEU A 64 15.12 -6.32 12.43
N ASN A 65 14.80 -7.43 11.74
CA ASN A 65 15.74 -8.55 11.64
C ASN A 65 17.00 -8.17 10.86
N THR A 66 16.87 -7.33 9.83
CA THR A 66 18.01 -6.84 9.04
C THR A 66 18.83 -5.79 9.79
N LEU A 67 18.18 -4.94 10.59
CA LEU A 67 18.80 -3.92 11.46
C LEU A 67 19.36 -4.51 12.76
N GLY A 68 19.16 -5.81 13.01
CA GLY A 68 19.72 -6.51 14.16
C GLY A 68 19.12 -6.13 15.51
N SER A 69 17.88 -5.62 15.54
CA SER A 69 17.20 -5.21 16.77
C SER A 69 17.17 -6.36 17.79
N PRO A 70 17.45 -6.11 19.09
CA PRO A 70 17.45 -7.16 20.11
C PRO A 70 16.07 -7.80 20.34
N SER A 71 15.00 -7.02 20.19
CA SER A 71 13.60 -7.40 20.42
C SER A 71 12.99 -8.25 19.30
N ALA A 72 13.50 -8.10 18.06
CA ALA A 72 12.96 -8.77 16.88
C ALA A 72 13.35 -10.25 16.78
N ARG A 73 14.34 -10.70 17.56
CA ARG A 73 14.94 -12.03 17.42
C ARG A 73 14.06 -13.17 17.94
N ASP A 74 13.08 -12.85 18.78
CA ASP A 74 12.28 -13.87 19.47
C ASP A 74 10.86 -14.02 18.92
N LEU A 75 10.41 -13.18 17.98
CA LEU A 75 9.08 -13.28 17.35
C LEU A 75 9.20 -13.69 15.89
N SER A 76 8.87 -14.95 15.59
CA SER A 76 8.75 -15.44 14.22
C SER A 76 7.60 -14.74 13.48
N LEU A 77 7.59 -14.88 12.15
CA LEU A 77 6.48 -14.39 11.34
C LEU A 77 5.16 -15.06 11.77
N GLU A 78 5.20 -16.33 12.15
CA GLU A 78 4.07 -17.10 12.65
C GLU A 78 3.57 -16.60 14.02
N ASP A 79 4.47 -16.17 14.91
CA ASP A 79 4.11 -15.65 16.25
C ASP A 79 3.28 -14.38 16.16
N LEU A 80 3.56 -13.51 15.18
CA LEU A 80 2.77 -12.30 14.93
C LEU A 80 1.29 -12.63 14.65
N PHE A 81 1.02 -13.80 14.05
CA PHE A 81 -0.31 -14.23 13.63
C PHE A 81 -1.03 -15.09 14.67
N ASN A 82 -0.32 -15.59 15.69
CA ASN A 82 -0.92 -16.35 16.77
C ASN A 82 -1.39 -15.39 17.89
N GLY A 83 -2.63 -14.89 17.84
CA GLY A 83 -3.04 -13.70 18.59
C GLY A 83 -3.33 -13.88 20.09
N ARG A 84 -3.12 -15.06 20.68
CA ARG A 84 -3.36 -15.27 22.12
C ARG A 84 -2.12 -15.26 22.98
N GLU A 85 -0.94 -15.40 22.38
CA GLU A 85 0.32 -15.48 23.10
C GLU A 85 1.13 -14.22 22.86
N ARG A 86 1.88 -13.79 23.89
CA ARG A 86 2.94 -12.78 23.78
C ARG A 86 2.48 -11.39 23.33
N LEU A 87 1.29 -10.98 23.79
CA LEU A 87 0.69 -9.68 23.46
C LEU A 87 1.58 -8.49 23.88
N GLU A 88 2.26 -8.58 25.02
CA GLU A 88 3.16 -7.52 25.49
C GLU A 88 4.43 -7.41 24.64
N GLU A 89 4.97 -8.53 24.15
CA GLU A 89 6.11 -8.54 23.24
C GLU A 89 5.73 -7.95 21.87
N LYS A 90 4.56 -8.33 21.33
CA LYS A 90 4.02 -7.74 20.09
C LYS A 90 3.80 -6.24 20.24
N ARG A 91 3.27 -5.82 21.39
CA ARG A 91 3.07 -4.39 21.70
C ARG A 91 4.40 -3.66 21.81
N THR A 92 5.40 -4.26 22.45
CA THR A 92 6.75 -3.69 22.56
C THR A 92 7.36 -3.49 21.17
N GLN A 93 7.25 -4.49 20.30
CA GLN A 93 7.71 -4.40 18.91
C GLN A 93 7.01 -3.27 18.13
N ALA A 94 5.68 -3.13 18.28
CA ALA A 94 4.93 -2.04 17.66
C ALA A 94 5.35 -0.65 18.19
N ASN A 95 5.66 -0.54 19.49
CA ASN A 95 6.14 0.72 20.09
C ASN A 95 7.56 1.09 19.62
N GLU A 96 8.43 0.11 19.38
CA GLU A 96 9.76 0.37 18.81
C GLU A 96 9.68 0.93 17.38
N TRP A 97 8.65 0.55 16.65
CA TRP A 97 8.35 1.10 15.33
C TRP A 97 8.01 2.58 15.36
N GLU A 98 7.16 2.99 16.30
CA GLU A 98 6.83 4.41 16.51
C GLU A 98 8.06 5.26 16.84
N ARG A 99 9.08 4.64 17.46
CA ARG A 99 10.34 5.28 17.86
C ARG A 99 11.40 5.29 16.76
N LEU A 100 11.15 4.69 15.60
CA LEU A 100 12.09 4.77 14.48
C LEU A 100 12.30 6.24 14.09
N PRO A 101 13.53 6.65 13.75
CA PRO A 101 13.81 8.03 13.37
C PRO A 101 12.90 8.49 12.22
N LYS A 102 12.12 9.54 12.47
CA LYS A 102 11.32 10.22 11.44
C LYS A 102 12.20 11.23 10.73
N ARG A 103 12.01 11.39 9.42
CA ARG A 103 12.64 12.49 8.69
C ARG A 103 11.91 13.80 8.98
N GLU A 104 12.61 14.91 8.84
CA GLU A 104 12.02 16.24 8.94
C GLU A 104 10.84 16.38 7.95
N GLY A 105 9.67 16.79 8.46
CA GLY A 105 8.44 16.91 7.69
C GLY A 105 7.72 15.60 7.38
N GLU A 106 8.20 14.45 7.87
CA GLU A 106 7.47 13.19 7.78
C GLU A 106 6.27 13.24 8.77
N PRO A 107 5.02 13.13 8.28
CA PRO A 107 3.87 13.10 9.16
C PRO A 107 3.94 11.85 10.05
N ASP A 108 3.31 11.93 11.22
CA ASP A 108 3.18 10.78 12.10
C ASP A 108 2.47 9.66 11.33
N ALA A 109 3.19 8.55 11.11
CA ALA A 109 2.76 7.43 10.25
C ALA A 109 1.42 6.80 10.65
N PHE A 110 0.90 7.16 11.84
CA PHE A 110 -0.30 6.60 12.45
C PHE A 110 -1.30 7.66 12.92
N GLU A 111 -1.13 8.95 12.57
CA GLU A 111 -2.08 9.99 12.96
C GLU A 111 -3.33 9.92 12.06
N HIS A 112 -4.17 8.92 12.34
CA HIS A 112 -5.43 8.70 11.66
C HIS A 112 -6.60 8.99 12.60
N SER A 113 -7.66 9.59 12.05
CA SER A 113 -8.88 9.83 12.84
C SER A 113 -9.45 8.52 13.39
N THR A 114 -10.02 8.55 14.60
CA THR A 114 -10.71 7.41 15.22
C THR A 114 -11.78 6.81 14.29
N GLY A 115 -12.46 7.64 13.51
CA GLY A 115 -13.45 7.18 12.52
C GLY A 115 -12.83 6.35 11.38
N TRP A 116 -11.67 6.76 10.86
CA TRP A 116 -10.94 5.99 9.86
C TRP A 116 -10.41 4.67 10.44
N THR A 117 -9.86 4.71 11.66
CA THR A 117 -9.42 3.53 12.42
C THR A 117 -10.53 2.49 12.55
N ALA A 118 -11.71 2.90 13.03
CA ALA A 118 -12.85 2.02 13.22
C ALA A 118 -13.35 1.43 11.89
N GLN A 119 -13.40 2.25 10.83
CA GLN A 119 -13.78 1.79 9.49
C GLN A 119 -12.82 0.73 8.95
N MET A 120 -11.51 0.90 9.15
CA MET A 120 -10.52 -0.04 8.64
C MET A 120 -10.49 -1.36 9.40
N TYR A 121 -10.66 -1.29 10.71
CA TYR A 121 -10.84 -2.47 11.54
C TYR A 121 -12.08 -3.27 11.13
N ALA A 122 -13.24 -2.64 10.98
CA ALA A 122 -14.48 -3.32 10.61
C ALA A 122 -14.33 -4.09 9.28
N ARG A 123 -13.64 -3.50 8.31
CA ARG A 123 -13.39 -4.13 7.00
C ARG A 123 -12.41 -5.29 7.06
N LEU A 124 -11.42 -5.22 7.95
CA LEU A 124 -10.55 -6.35 8.21
C LEU A 124 -11.31 -7.49 8.87
N ALA A 125 -12.10 -7.21 9.92
CA ALA A 125 -12.90 -8.21 10.60
C ALA A 125 -13.84 -8.93 9.62
N GLU A 126 -14.53 -8.17 8.75
CA GLU A 126 -15.35 -8.72 7.67
C GLU A 126 -14.54 -9.56 6.69
N ALA A 127 -13.35 -9.10 6.26
CA ALA A 127 -12.50 -9.87 5.36
C ALA A 127 -12.00 -11.18 6.01
N LEU A 128 -11.71 -11.16 7.31
CA LEU A 128 -11.33 -12.34 8.08
C LEU A 128 -12.50 -13.31 8.23
N GLU A 129 -13.72 -12.80 8.48
CA GLU A 129 -14.96 -13.60 8.50
C GLU A 129 -15.18 -14.34 7.19
N VAL A 130 -15.12 -13.63 6.05
CA VAL A 130 -15.31 -14.25 4.74
C VAL A 130 -14.16 -15.22 4.43
N ARG A 131 -12.92 -14.88 4.79
CA ARG A 131 -11.75 -15.76 4.56
C ARG A 131 -11.82 -17.03 5.39
N ALA A 132 -12.25 -16.94 6.64
CA ALA A 132 -12.48 -18.09 7.52
C ALA A 132 -13.60 -18.99 6.98
N ALA A 133 -14.67 -18.39 6.44
CA ALA A 133 -15.74 -19.12 5.78
C ALA A 133 -15.31 -19.74 4.43
N ARG A 134 -14.30 -19.17 3.76
CA ARG A 134 -13.82 -19.60 2.42
C ARG A 134 -12.28 -19.72 2.35
N PRO A 135 -11.68 -20.71 3.02
CA PRO A 135 -10.22 -20.84 3.10
C PRO A 135 -9.51 -21.08 1.76
N ALA A 136 -10.24 -21.53 0.73
CA ALA A 136 -9.70 -21.76 -0.60
C ALA A 136 -9.69 -20.50 -1.51
N GLU A 137 -10.42 -19.43 -1.16
CA GLU A 137 -10.54 -18.23 -2.00
C GLU A 137 -9.49 -17.17 -1.66
N ALA A 138 -8.54 -16.91 -2.55
CA ALA A 138 -7.41 -16.01 -2.33
C ALA A 138 -7.79 -14.56 -1.97
N ILE A 139 -9.02 -14.14 -2.24
CA ILE A 139 -9.55 -12.82 -1.91
C ILE A 139 -10.96 -13.01 -1.36
N ALA A 140 -11.11 -12.76 -0.06
CA ALA A 140 -12.36 -12.97 0.66
C ALA A 140 -12.82 -11.65 1.28
N SER A 141 -13.06 -10.63 0.46
CA SER A 141 -13.73 -9.40 0.90
C SER A 141 -14.96 -9.17 0.05
N THR A 142 -16.07 -8.86 0.71
CA THR A 142 -17.32 -8.34 0.13
C THR A 142 -17.14 -6.92 -0.41
N VAL A 143 -16.11 -6.20 0.03
CA VAL A 143 -15.86 -4.85 -0.42
C VAL A 143 -15.21 -4.86 -1.80
N ARG A 144 -15.76 -4.03 -2.70
CA ARG A 144 -15.24 -3.84 -4.04
C ARG A 144 -13.73 -3.60 -4.00
N LYS A 145 -13.01 -4.36 -4.83
CA LYS A 145 -11.58 -4.16 -5.07
C LYS A 145 -11.37 -2.85 -5.82
N ALA A 146 -11.05 -1.80 -5.08
CA ALA A 146 -10.68 -0.51 -5.64
C ALA A 146 -9.48 -0.62 -6.58
N ARG A 147 -9.46 0.24 -7.59
CA ARG A 147 -8.45 0.28 -8.64
C ARG A 147 -7.77 1.64 -8.69
N ILE A 148 -6.55 1.64 -9.23
CA ILE A 148 -5.81 2.84 -9.56
C ILE A 148 -5.91 3.04 -11.07
N TYR A 149 -6.67 4.03 -11.48
CA TYR A 149 -6.79 4.46 -12.86
C TYR A 149 -5.67 5.43 -13.19
N VAL A 150 -4.96 5.15 -14.27
CA VAL A 150 -3.85 5.98 -14.75
C VAL A 150 -4.14 6.47 -16.15
N VAL A 151 -4.21 7.78 -16.30
CA VAL A 151 -4.23 8.45 -17.60
C VAL A 151 -2.78 8.77 -17.98
N PRO A 152 -2.24 8.16 -19.05
CA PRO A 152 -0.88 8.40 -19.51
C PRO A 152 -0.67 9.86 -19.91
N ARG A 153 0.58 10.31 -19.83
CA ARG A 153 1.01 11.58 -20.41
C ARG A 153 0.60 11.67 -21.88
N GLY A 154 0.09 12.84 -22.27
CA GLY A 154 -0.40 13.11 -23.63
C GLY A 154 -1.87 12.74 -23.85
N VAL A 155 -2.51 12.06 -22.91
CA VAL A 155 -3.95 11.75 -22.96
C VAL A 155 -4.70 12.74 -22.08
N THR A 156 -5.70 13.43 -22.64
CA THR A 156 -6.57 14.35 -21.90
C THR A 156 -7.80 13.62 -21.36
N ILE A 157 -8.22 13.94 -20.13
CA ILE A 157 -9.47 13.37 -19.57
C ILE A 157 -10.67 13.78 -20.42
N ASP A 158 -10.70 15.02 -20.91
CA ASP A 158 -11.82 15.56 -21.70
C ASP A 158 -12.02 14.85 -23.05
N SER A 159 -11.02 14.12 -23.53
CA SER A 159 -11.13 13.30 -24.74
C SER A 159 -11.61 11.87 -24.47
N LEU A 160 -11.78 11.48 -23.20
CA LEU A 160 -12.27 10.15 -22.83
C LEU A 160 -13.78 10.08 -23.04
N SER A 161 -14.27 8.91 -23.47
CA SER A 161 -15.70 8.69 -23.63
C SER A 161 -16.41 8.64 -22.28
N ASP A 162 -17.69 9.03 -22.26
CA ASP A 162 -18.54 8.88 -21.09
C ASP A 162 -18.55 7.42 -20.61
N GLY A 163 -18.30 7.22 -19.32
CA GLY A 163 -18.23 5.89 -18.69
C GLY A 163 -16.85 5.23 -18.72
N THR A 164 -15.82 5.83 -19.32
CA THR A 164 -14.43 5.32 -19.22
C THR A 164 -13.93 5.30 -17.77
N LEU A 165 -14.28 6.32 -16.99
CA LEU A 165 -13.93 6.42 -15.57
C LEU A 165 -15.15 6.05 -14.70
N PRO A 166 -14.95 5.29 -13.61
CA PRO A 166 -16.05 4.94 -12.71
C PRO A 166 -16.57 6.18 -11.96
N ALA A 167 -17.87 6.19 -11.70
CA ALA A 167 -18.50 7.21 -10.87
C ALA A 167 -17.91 7.20 -9.45
N GLY A 168 -17.64 8.39 -8.90
CA GLY A 168 -17.09 8.55 -7.55
C GLY A 168 -15.58 8.27 -7.41
N ILE A 169 -14.85 8.18 -8.53
CA ILE A 169 -13.39 8.12 -8.51
C ILE A 169 -12.80 9.37 -7.84
N VAL A 170 -11.79 9.19 -6.99
CA VAL A 170 -11.12 10.30 -6.31
C VAL A 170 -9.81 10.63 -6.99
N SER A 171 -9.49 11.93 -7.11
CA SER A 171 -8.15 12.35 -7.54
C SER A 171 -7.11 11.87 -6.52
N ALA A 172 -5.98 11.41 -7.03
CA ALA A 172 -4.78 11.10 -6.25
C ALA A 172 -3.55 11.83 -6.81
N GLN A 173 -3.79 12.93 -7.54
CA GLN A 173 -2.77 13.65 -8.30
C GLN A 173 -1.76 14.35 -7.40
N GLU A 174 -2.19 14.86 -6.25
CA GLU A 174 -1.33 15.48 -5.23
C GLU A 174 -0.31 14.48 -4.64
N HIS A 175 -0.57 13.18 -4.79
CA HIS A 175 0.28 12.09 -4.34
C HIS A 175 1.25 11.58 -5.42
N CYS A 176 1.19 12.17 -6.62
CA CYS A 176 2.22 12.08 -7.63
C CYS A 176 3.25 13.19 -7.39
N LEU A 177 4.51 12.86 -7.57
CA LEU A 177 5.66 13.71 -7.24
C LEU A 177 6.49 13.96 -8.50
N THR A 178 7.00 15.16 -8.69
CA THR A 178 7.88 15.45 -9.82
C THR A 178 8.96 16.48 -9.51
N SER A 179 10.12 16.34 -10.15
CA SER A 179 11.17 17.36 -10.13
C SER A 179 10.93 18.48 -11.16
N ASP A 180 9.90 18.37 -12.01
CA ASP A 180 9.51 19.40 -12.98
C ASP A 180 8.46 20.35 -12.38
N VAL A 181 8.90 21.56 -12.03
CA VAL A 181 8.05 22.60 -11.44
C VAL A 181 6.93 23.05 -12.38
N THR A 182 7.19 23.08 -13.69
CA THR A 182 6.19 23.49 -14.69
C THR A 182 5.07 22.46 -14.76
N ARG A 183 5.45 21.18 -14.80
CA ARG A 183 4.51 20.08 -14.78
C ARG A 183 3.68 20.05 -13.51
N ALA A 184 4.31 20.23 -12.34
CA ALA A 184 3.62 20.29 -11.06
C ALA A 184 2.51 21.34 -11.04
N ARG A 185 2.81 22.55 -11.52
CA ARG A 185 1.83 23.64 -11.63
C ARG A 185 0.69 23.31 -12.60
N ALA A 186 1.00 22.67 -13.72
CA ALA A 186 0.00 22.35 -14.74
C ALA A 186 -0.95 21.21 -14.33
N THR A 187 -0.45 20.25 -13.54
CA THR A 187 -1.14 18.99 -13.28
C THR A 187 -1.61 18.84 -11.84
N GLY A 188 -1.16 19.68 -10.90
CA GLY A 188 -1.42 19.50 -9.47
C GLY A 188 -0.58 18.41 -8.82
N THR A 189 0.46 17.90 -9.49
CA THR A 189 1.47 17.04 -8.83
C THR A 189 2.32 17.85 -7.85
N THR A 190 2.85 17.17 -6.83
CA THR A 190 3.69 17.80 -5.80
C THR A 190 5.14 17.93 -6.28
N VAL A 191 5.71 19.13 -6.19
CA VAL A 191 7.13 19.34 -6.52
C VAL A 191 8.01 18.70 -5.46
N LEU A 192 8.99 17.90 -5.89
CA LEU A 192 10.03 17.40 -5.01
C LEU A 192 11.40 17.45 -5.72
N PRO A 193 12.47 17.90 -5.04
CA PRO A 193 13.82 17.88 -5.60
C PRO A 193 14.24 16.48 -6.09
N ALA A 194 15.03 16.44 -7.17
CA ALA A 194 15.43 15.19 -7.83
C ALA A 194 16.26 14.28 -6.90
N ASP A 195 17.18 14.85 -6.14
CA ASP A 195 17.97 14.17 -5.11
C ASP A 195 17.07 13.52 -4.05
N ARG A 196 16.00 14.20 -3.65
CA ARG A 196 15.02 13.64 -2.72
C ARG A 196 14.22 12.49 -3.33
N LEU A 197 13.76 12.60 -4.58
CA LEU A 197 13.06 11.52 -5.28
C LEU A 197 13.94 10.27 -5.46
N ILE A 198 15.24 10.46 -5.71
CA ILE A 198 16.21 9.37 -5.80
C ILE A 198 16.38 8.69 -4.44
N ALA A 199 16.55 9.46 -3.37
CA ALA A 199 16.66 8.93 -2.02
C ALA A 199 15.38 8.15 -1.61
N ASP A 200 14.21 8.73 -1.86
CA ASP A 200 12.92 8.11 -1.53
C ASP A 200 12.66 6.85 -2.36
N ARG A 201 13.12 6.80 -3.61
CA ARG A 201 13.13 5.58 -4.43
C ARG A 201 14.05 4.51 -3.83
N ALA A 202 15.27 4.87 -3.44
CA ALA A 202 16.25 3.93 -2.88
C ALA A 202 15.76 3.33 -1.55
N GLU A 203 15.04 4.11 -0.75
CA GLU A 203 14.42 3.66 0.50
C GLU A 203 13.06 2.98 0.31
N GLY A 204 12.59 2.83 -0.94
CA GLY A 204 11.32 2.19 -1.24
C GLY A 204 10.11 2.94 -0.69
N ARG A 205 10.19 4.27 -0.51
CA ARG A 205 9.08 5.14 -0.05
C ARG A 205 8.06 5.43 -1.15
N LEU A 206 8.44 5.20 -2.40
CA LEU A 206 7.60 5.40 -3.59
C LEU A 206 7.06 4.07 -4.10
N LEU A 207 5.82 4.08 -4.56
CA LEU A 207 5.20 2.95 -5.25
C LEU A 207 5.83 2.72 -6.62
N ALA A 208 6.10 3.82 -7.33
CA ALA A 208 6.84 3.82 -8.59
C ALA A 208 7.65 5.11 -8.68
N CYS A 209 8.83 5.06 -9.28
CA CYS A 209 9.65 6.24 -9.53
C CYS A 209 10.60 5.98 -10.70
N ALA A 210 10.59 6.88 -11.69
CA ALA A 210 11.43 6.78 -12.87
C ALA A 210 11.86 8.16 -13.34
N TYR A 211 13.03 8.21 -13.98
CA TYR A 211 13.46 9.37 -14.75
C TYR A 211 12.87 9.27 -16.16
N SER A 212 12.19 10.33 -16.61
CA SER A 212 11.53 10.38 -17.90
C SER A 212 11.47 11.83 -18.38
N GLU A 213 11.77 12.05 -19.67
CA GLU A 213 11.59 13.36 -20.32
C GLU A 213 12.33 14.52 -19.61
N GLY A 214 13.52 14.25 -19.07
CA GLY A 214 14.33 15.28 -18.41
C GLY A 214 14.03 15.50 -16.92
N ALA A 215 13.05 14.79 -16.35
CA ALA A 215 12.65 14.96 -14.96
C ALA A 215 12.38 13.62 -14.25
N TRP A 216 12.48 13.64 -12.93
CA TRP A 216 11.99 12.54 -12.10
C TRP A 216 10.49 12.66 -11.90
N PHE A 217 9.81 11.52 -11.95
CA PHE A 217 8.40 11.40 -11.59
C PHE A 217 8.23 10.17 -10.69
N GLY A 218 7.52 10.37 -9.58
CA GLY A 218 7.22 9.36 -8.58
C GLY A 218 5.74 9.29 -8.25
N VAL A 219 5.30 8.14 -7.76
CA VAL A 219 3.99 7.94 -7.17
C VAL A 219 4.22 7.49 -5.73
N SER A 220 3.70 8.24 -4.76
CA SER A 220 3.79 7.84 -3.35
C SER A 220 2.90 6.61 -3.07
N LYS A 221 3.05 6.01 -1.89
CA LYS A 221 2.17 4.90 -1.46
C LYS A 221 0.80 5.35 -0.97
N ILE A 222 0.61 6.66 -0.76
CA ILE A 222 -0.60 7.23 -0.17
C ILE A 222 -1.90 6.83 -0.91
N PRO A 223 -1.97 6.76 -2.26
CA PRO A 223 -3.19 6.35 -2.94
C PRO A 223 -3.65 4.93 -2.56
N LEU A 224 -2.71 4.03 -2.24
CA LEU A 224 -3.05 2.70 -1.75
C LEU A 224 -3.76 2.81 -0.39
N THR A 225 -3.22 3.64 0.50
CA THR A 225 -3.69 3.84 1.87
C THR A 225 -4.96 4.67 1.99
N LEU A 226 -5.07 5.80 1.30
CA LEU A 226 -6.17 6.76 1.52
C LEU A 226 -7.32 6.59 0.53
N CYS A 227 -7.07 5.98 -0.64
CA CYS A 227 -8.12 5.73 -1.62
C CYS A 227 -8.50 4.26 -1.64
N THR A 228 -7.57 3.39 -2.06
CA THR A 228 -7.92 2.00 -2.37
C THR A 228 -8.26 1.19 -1.13
N SER A 229 -7.58 1.45 0.00
CA SER A 229 -7.92 0.82 1.27
C SER A 229 -9.36 1.14 1.66
N GLN A 230 -9.85 2.35 1.37
CA GLN A 230 -11.23 2.81 1.61
C GLN A 230 -12.23 2.28 0.58
N GLY A 231 -11.80 1.42 -0.36
CA GLY A 231 -12.68 0.89 -1.40
C GLY A 231 -13.01 1.94 -2.47
N LYS A 232 -12.29 3.07 -2.50
CA LYS A 232 -12.46 4.14 -3.48
C LYS A 232 -11.44 3.98 -4.59
N ASP A 233 -11.91 4.04 -5.84
CA ASP A 233 -11.03 4.08 -7.00
C ASP A 233 -10.24 5.40 -7.00
N ALA A 234 -8.96 5.35 -7.36
CA ALA A 234 -8.07 6.50 -7.42
C ALA A 234 -7.73 6.85 -8.88
N LEU A 235 -7.66 8.14 -9.20
CA LEU A 235 -7.26 8.64 -10.52
C LEU A 235 -5.92 9.37 -10.42
N MET A 236 -4.98 8.98 -11.29
CA MET A 236 -3.75 9.71 -11.55
C MET A 236 -3.69 10.06 -13.03
N THR A 237 -3.20 11.25 -13.33
CA THR A 237 -3.21 11.81 -14.68
C THR A 237 -1.82 12.28 -15.06
N ASP A 238 -1.62 12.41 -16.37
CA ASP A 238 -0.35 12.83 -16.93
C ASP A 238 0.82 11.96 -16.41
N VAL A 239 0.66 10.63 -16.35
CA VAL A 239 1.70 9.75 -15.79
C VAL A 239 2.66 9.31 -16.90
N PRO A 240 3.99 9.46 -16.75
CA PRO A 240 4.96 8.98 -17.74
C PRO A 240 4.89 7.48 -17.97
N SER A 241 5.14 7.04 -19.21
CA SER A 241 5.16 5.62 -19.58
C SER A 241 6.12 4.79 -18.72
N ALA A 242 7.32 5.30 -18.45
CA ALA A 242 8.31 4.62 -17.60
C ALA A 242 7.79 4.37 -16.17
N VAL A 243 6.98 5.28 -15.63
CA VAL A 243 6.36 5.11 -14.30
C VAL A 243 5.21 4.10 -14.37
N ILE A 244 4.41 4.14 -15.44
CA ILE A 244 3.35 3.15 -15.69
C ILE A 244 3.93 1.74 -15.76
N ASP A 245 5.08 1.55 -16.42
CA ASP A 245 5.72 0.25 -16.52
C ASP A 245 6.17 -0.27 -15.15
N VAL A 246 6.68 0.60 -14.28
CA VAL A 246 6.97 0.23 -12.88
C VAL A 246 5.69 -0.10 -12.12
N LEU A 247 4.62 0.68 -12.26
CA LEU A 247 3.34 0.39 -11.62
C LEU A 247 2.75 -0.95 -12.07
N ARG A 248 2.87 -1.32 -13.36
CA ARG A 248 2.44 -2.62 -13.88
C ARG A 248 3.18 -3.77 -13.22
N LEU A 249 4.45 -3.57 -12.84
CA LEU A 249 5.22 -4.59 -12.12
C LEU A 249 4.82 -4.65 -10.64
N VAL A 250 4.60 -3.51 -10.00
CA VAL A 250 4.40 -3.42 -8.54
C VAL A 250 2.96 -3.70 -8.13
N CYS A 251 1.96 -3.24 -8.90
CA CYS A 251 0.54 -3.40 -8.56
C CYS A 251 -0.34 -3.85 -9.75
N PRO A 252 0.04 -4.92 -10.48
CA PRO A 252 -0.64 -5.35 -11.72
C PRO A 252 -2.14 -5.58 -11.54
N ALA A 253 -2.54 -6.16 -10.40
CA ALA A 253 -3.93 -6.50 -10.13
C ALA A 253 -4.77 -5.32 -9.60
N LEU A 254 -4.20 -4.13 -9.45
CA LEU A 254 -4.87 -2.90 -9.01
C LEU A 254 -4.88 -1.82 -10.09
N LEU A 255 -3.88 -1.83 -10.98
CA LEU A 255 -3.70 -0.82 -12.00
C LEU A 255 -4.68 -0.99 -13.17
N VAL A 256 -5.25 0.13 -13.62
CA VAL A 256 -6.02 0.25 -14.86
C VAL A 256 -5.41 1.39 -15.66
N VAL A 257 -4.75 1.10 -16.77
CA VAL A 257 -4.15 2.14 -17.62
C VAL A 257 -5.15 2.51 -18.69
N ILE A 258 -5.56 3.77 -18.74
CA ILE A 258 -6.44 4.30 -19.77
C ILE A 258 -5.63 4.48 -21.06
N ARG A 259 -6.14 3.94 -22.17
CA ARG A 259 -5.53 4.11 -23.50
C ARG A 259 -6.00 5.41 -24.15
N GLU A 260 -5.30 5.83 -25.19
CA GLU A 260 -5.70 6.95 -26.05
C GLU A 260 -7.10 6.79 -26.65
N ASP A 261 -7.58 5.55 -26.86
CA ASP A 261 -8.93 5.25 -27.33
C ASP A 261 -9.99 5.19 -26.20
N GLY A 262 -9.62 5.58 -24.99
CA GLY A 262 -10.49 5.61 -23.81
C GLY A 262 -10.81 4.23 -23.24
N ARG A 263 -10.17 3.15 -23.70
CA ARG A 263 -10.37 1.80 -23.16
C ARG A 263 -9.30 1.42 -22.13
N PRO A 264 -9.62 0.55 -21.16
CA PRO A 264 -8.61 -0.06 -20.29
C PRO A 264 -7.59 -0.87 -21.11
N ALA A 265 -6.29 -0.65 -20.90
CA ALA A 265 -5.27 -1.58 -21.34
C ALA A 265 -5.27 -2.80 -20.40
N THR A 266 -5.62 -3.96 -20.94
CA THR A 266 -5.47 -5.27 -20.28
C THR A 266 -4.02 -5.65 -20.10
#